data_AF-A0A1Y4IS96-F1
#
_entry.id   AF-A0A1Y4IS96-F1
#
_cell.length_a   1.000
_cell.length_b   1.000
_cell.length_c   1.000
_cell.angle_alpha   90.00
_cell.angle_beta   90.00
_cell.angle_gamma   90.00
#
_symmetry.space_group_name_H-M   'P 1'
#
loop_
_entity.id
_entity.type
_entity.pdbx_description
1 polymer ?
#
loop_
_entity_poly.entity_id
_entity_poly.type
_entity_poly.pdbx_seq_one_letter_code
_entity_poly.pdbx_strand_id
1 'polypeptide(L)'
;MEDFEHNGVYFKANLSYPSSYKASDTPCRIRITPRDPKTGKAITKRQLRGSDSDKPAETAIFGRDIEDIRKNLFPPVADGIIAQMHLAGFFDSGQASTAPAVDLGELARTYRDAFFAFSQRERNWTPLTVKDYGYQFDKLIPHLDGINALTINDEIYTAVFKAICDAARKATKGKKDDPYQEVPSAAQKRYGLLKQLISYLIEEDDIQIDCLPPDFDGKTSHLSSIMSQVDGVRSLPPDELLALCKNSPLADVISILTDTGLRIGEFTGLLFCSLGYLDGSQGRMYYLRVSGQLLPDGKRTEMPKTLPSYRIIPLCPEVGEAMYQRAMTLSAIHGDLSLQLLCGQSEGDAFLTDPATMRIYRDHLSNAITDLLRNEGMLQSLYAARQYVFNIKQQNEHVYRRLTGHSERRNFCTFLYCHSGFDAPEIPKLMGHADKTRKQPSTSYGATPSEIYRMCLRRYVSQSLLHSAQPLRYQADNFKRSEVPSCALELTLPPHSSYDLIVDDMDPENELHFSGTLTVQKVRQDDFTPGPYPYALLADPDMYMVRRKSKLFS
;
A
#
# COMPACT_ATOMS: atom_id res chain seq x y z
N MET A 1 17.72 41.53 28.08
CA MET A 1 18.64 40.41 27.77
C MET A 1 19.33 40.10 29.06
N GLU A 2 19.03 38.95 29.64
CA GLU A 2 19.75 38.46 30.82
C GLU A 2 20.92 37.65 30.28
N ASP A 3 22.13 38.16 30.48
CA ASP A 3 23.33 37.38 30.24
C ASP A 3 23.53 36.49 31.47
N PHE A 4 23.70 35.18 31.27
CA PHE A 4 24.00 34.24 32.34
C PHE A 4 25.51 34.05 32.45
N GLU A 5 26.06 34.07 33.65
CA GLU A 5 27.45 33.69 33.90
C GLU A 5 27.47 32.31 34.57
N HIS A 6 28.28 31.40 34.03
CA HIS A 6 28.48 30.07 34.60
C HIS A 6 29.94 29.67 34.44
N ASN A 7 30.61 29.31 35.55
CA ASN A 7 32.03 28.93 35.59
C ASN A 7 32.96 29.88 34.79
N GLY A 8 32.72 31.20 34.89
CA GLY A 8 33.53 32.24 34.24
C GLY A 8 33.27 32.45 32.74
N VAL A 9 32.25 31.80 32.17
CA VAL A 9 31.79 32.03 30.78
C VAL A 9 30.46 32.77 30.77
N TYR A 10 30.39 33.81 29.94
CA TYR A 10 29.16 34.55 29.70
C TYR A 10 28.35 33.95 28.55
N PHE A 11 27.07 33.72 28.81
CA PHE A 11 26.10 33.23 27.85
C PHE A 11 25.07 34.31 27.56
N LYS A 12 24.96 34.69 26.29
CA LYS A 12 23.85 35.51 25.82
C LYS A 12 22.59 34.66 25.76
N ALA A 13 21.54 35.01 26.49
CA ALA A 13 20.28 34.29 26.47
C ALA A 13 19.14 35.06 25.78
N ASN A 14 18.40 34.35 24.92
CA ASN A 14 17.19 34.82 24.29
C ASN A 14 16.01 33.94 24.73
N LEU A 15 15.13 34.50 25.55
CA LEU A 15 13.90 33.87 26.00
C LEU A 15 12.81 33.97 24.92
N SER A 16 12.03 32.90 24.75
CA SER A 16 10.87 32.86 23.88
C SER A 16 9.84 31.84 24.37
N TYR A 17 8.56 32.07 24.05
CA TYR A 17 7.46 31.12 24.27
C TYR A 17 6.91 30.71 22.91
N PRO A 18 7.44 29.64 22.29
CA PRO A 18 7.07 29.30 20.93
C PRO A 18 5.64 28.75 20.88
N SER A 19 4.85 29.19 19.89
CA SER A 19 3.45 28.80 19.74
C SER A 19 3.23 27.29 19.62
N SER A 20 4.19 26.57 19.02
CA SER A 20 4.17 25.10 18.87
C SER A 20 4.27 24.33 20.19
N TYR A 21 4.76 24.97 21.26
CA TYR A 21 4.97 24.35 22.58
C TYR A 21 3.99 24.85 23.64
N LYS A 22 2.99 25.65 23.26
CA LYS A 22 2.06 26.29 24.20
C LYS A 22 1.25 25.30 25.05
N ALA A 23 1.00 24.10 24.53
CA ALA A 23 0.25 23.04 25.20
C ALA A 23 1.16 21.92 25.78
N SER A 24 2.49 22.11 25.75
CA SER A 24 3.45 21.18 26.33
C SER A 24 3.65 21.45 27.83
N ASP A 25 4.12 20.44 28.55
CA ASP A 25 4.59 20.57 29.94
C ASP A 25 5.85 21.47 30.06
N THR A 26 6.53 21.79 28.95
CA THR A 26 7.70 22.69 28.90
C THR A 26 7.55 23.82 27.87
N PRO A 27 6.64 24.78 28.10
CA PRO A 27 6.29 25.80 27.10
C PRO A 27 7.34 26.92 26.98
N CYS A 28 8.27 27.03 27.92
CA CYS A 28 9.29 28.08 27.98
C CYS A 28 10.56 27.63 27.26
N ARG A 29 11.14 28.47 26.38
CA ARG A 29 12.40 28.20 25.68
C ARG A 29 13.40 29.33 25.86
N ILE A 30 14.61 29.01 26.32
CA ILE A 30 15.78 29.89 26.27
C ILE A 30 16.77 29.39 25.22
N ARG A 31 17.31 30.29 24.39
CA ARG A 31 18.50 30.01 23.57
C ARG A 31 19.70 30.70 24.16
N ILE A 32 20.73 29.92 24.53
CA ILE A 32 21.99 30.43 25.06
C ILE A 32 23.09 30.39 24.01
N THR A 33 23.92 31.42 23.98
CA THR A 33 25.09 31.52 23.10
C THR A 33 26.32 31.83 23.95
N PRO A 34 27.34 30.95 23.99
CA PRO A 34 28.57 31.23 24.73
C PRO A 34 29.34 32.38 24.09
N ARG A 35 30.01 33.18 24.93
CA ARG A 35 30.96 34.21 24.50
C ARG A 35 32.38 33.75 24.79
N ASP A 36 33.28 34.07 23.88
CA ASP A 36 34.71 33.85 24.05
C ASP A 36 35.19 34.67 25.28
N PRO A 37 35.78 34.02 26.30
CA PRO A 37 36.26 34.70 27.50
C PRO A 37 37.34 35.75 27.22
N LYS A 38 38.12 35.58 26.13
CA LYS A 38 39.23 36.47 25.77
C LYS A 38 38.74 37.68 24.96
N THR A 39 37.78 37.49 24.06
CA THR A 39 37.33 38.55 23.14
C THR A 39 35.95 39.13 23.44
N GLY A 40 35.18 38.49 24.32
CA GLY A 40 33.80 38.87 24.66
C GLY A 40 32.80 38.69 23.51
N LYS A 41 33.23 38.16 22.35
CA LYS A 41 32.37 37.97 21.17
C LYS A 41 31.66 36.62 21.24
N ALA A 42 30.49 36.54 20.58
CA ALA A 42 29.76 35.28 20.46
C ALA A 42 30.60 34.24 19.70
N ILE A 43 30.71 33.03 20.27
CA ILE A 43 31.44 31.94 19.64
C ILE A 43 30.59 31.37 18.50
N THR A 44 31.20 31.15 17.34
CA THR A 44 30.53 30.56 16.17
C THR A 44 30.48 29.04 16.23
N LYS A 45 29.55 28.42 15.48
CA LYS A 45 29.46 26.96 15.35
C LYS A 45 30.76 26.37 14.80
N ARG A 46 31.41 27.03 13.83
CA ARG A 46 32.75 26.65 13.32
C ARG A 46 33.80 26.62 14.42
N GLN A 47 33.84 27.67 15.23
CA GLN A 47 34.81 27.82 16.31
C GLN A 47 34.63 26.80 17.44
N LEU A 48 33.39 26.54 17.86
CA LEU A 48 33.12 25.65 18.99
C LEU A 48 33.07 24.16 18.60
N ARG A 49 32.58 23.85 17.40
CA ARG A 49 32.17 22.50 16.99
C ARG A 49 32.78 22.03 15.65
N GLY A 50 33.67 22.82 15.04
CA GLY A 50 34.34 22.45 13.78
C GLY A 50 33.45 22.43 12.53
N SER A 51 32.20 22.91 12.60
CA SER A 51 31.28 22.94 11.45
C SER A 51 31.67 23.99 10.40
N ASP A 52 31.17 23.90 9.17
CA ASP A 52 31.38 24.92 8.13
C ASP A 52 30.61 26.24 8.36
N SER A 53 29.85 26.38 9.45
CA SER A 53 28.94 27.50 9.70
C SER A 53 29.52 28.59 10.63
N ASP A 54 29.52 29.84 10.16
CA ASP A 54 29.90 31.04 10.94
C ASP A 54 28.75 31.62 11.77
N LYS A 55 27.61 30.90 11.90
CA LYS A 55 26.51 31.33 12.78
C LYS A 55 26.87 31.19 14.26
N PRO A 56 26.27 31.97 15.17
CA PRO A 56 26.47 31.79 16.60
C PRO A 56 26.12 30.37 17.06
N ALA A 57 26.90 29.82 18.00
CA ALA A 57 26.69 28.49 18.57
C ALA A 57 25.54 28.47 19.58
N GLU A 58 24.32 28.76 19.11
CA GLU A 58 23.12 28.78 19.93
C GLU A 58 22.73 27.36 20.38
N THR A 59 22.37 27.19 21.66
CA THR A 59 21.80 25.96 22.22
C THR A 59 20.48 26.27 22.88
N ALA A 60 19.42 25.51 22.57
CA ALA A 60 18.09 25.72 23.13
C ALA A 60 17.87 24.86 24.39
N ILE A 61 17.24 25.45 25.40
CA ILE A 61 16.85 24.80 26.65
C ILE A 61 15.35 25.05 26.85
N PHE A 62 14.59 24.00 27.14
CA PHE A 62 13.14 24.06 27.34
C PHE A 62 12.79 23.68 28.76
N GLY A 63 11.91 24.44 29.42
CA GLY A 63 11.47 24.18 30.78
C GLY A 63 10.04 24.64 31.02
N ARG A 64 9.54 24.41 32.23
CA ARG A 64 8.20 24.86 32.63
C ARG A 64 8.08 26.38 32.62
N ASP A 65 9.08 27.02 33.21
CA ASP A 65 9.22 28.46 33.31
C ASP A 65 10.71 28.84 33.33
N ILE A 66 11.00 30.15 33.44
CA ILE A 66 12.37 30.64 33.45
C ILE A 66 13.16 30.19 34.70
N GLU A 67 12.50 30.00 35.85
CA GLU A 67 13.16 29.60 37.08
C GLU A 67 13.57 28.12 37.05
N ASP A 68 12.73 27.27 36.47
CA ASP A 68 13.04 25.86 36.19
C ASP A 68 14.26 25.75 35.26
N ILE A 69 14.30 26.55 34.19
CA ILE A 69 15.45 26.61 33.30
C ILE A 69 16.70 27.06 34.06
N ARG A 70 16.63 28.15 34.82
CA ARG A 70 17.80 28.69 35.54
C ARG A 70 18.39 27.74 36.56
N LYS A 71 17.56 27.10 37.37
CA LYS A 71 18.02 26.32 38.53
C LYS A 71 18.38 24.89 38.15
N ASN A 72 17.62 24.27 37.26
CA ASN A 72 17.70 22.84 37.04
C ASN A 72 18.32 22.47 35.68
N LEU A 73 18.05 23.27 34.63
CA LEU A 73 18.33 22.86 33.25
C LEU A 73 19.52 23.60 32.62
N PHE A 74 19.75 24.85 33.02
CA PHE A 74 20.85 25.66 32.53
C PHE A 74 22.23 25.18 32.99
N PRO A 75 22.47 24.87 34.29
CA PRO A 75 23.79 24.47 34.76
C PRO A 75 24.41 23.27 33.99
N PRO A 76 23.72 22.12 33.81
CA PRO A 76 24.33 20.98 33.11
C PRO A 76 24.59 21.25 31.62
N VAL A 77 23.74 22.06 30.96
CA VAL A 77 23.93 22.43 29.56
C VAL A 77 25.10 23.41 29.41
N ALA A 78 25.21 24.38 30.33
CA ALA A 78 26.34 25.31 30.36
C ALA A 78 27.65 24.57 30.61
N ASP A 79 27.71 23.62 31.54
CA ASP A 79 28.88 22.77 31.78
C ASP A 79 29.31 21.99 30.53
N GLY A 80 28.36 21.43 29.78
CA GLY A 80 28.62 20.76 28.52
C GLY A 80 29.23 21.68 27.45
N ILE A 81 28.74 22.91 27.33
CA ILE A 81 29.28 23.90 26.38
C ILE A 81 30.69 24.34 26.81
N ILE A 82 30.93 24.53 28.11
CA ILE A 82 32.26 24.88 28.63
C ILE A 82 33.25 23.75 28.37
N ALA A 83 32.84 22.49 28.51
CA ALA A 83 33.66 21.34 28.13
C ALA A 83 34.04 21.37 26.63
N GLN A 84 33.09 21.71 25.74
CA GLN A 84 33.38 21.89 24.31
C GLN A 84 34.38 23.04 24.07
N MET A 85 34.24 24.14 24.80
CA MET A 85 35.17 25.27 24.74
C MET A 85 36.58 24.87 25.19
N HIS A 86 36.73 23.99 26.19
CA HIS A 86 38.03 23.41 26.56
C HIS A 86 38.64 22.58 25.42
N LEU A 87 37.86 21.72 24.79
CA LEU A 87 38.33 20.89 23.67
C LEU A 87 38.71 21.73 22.43
N ALA A 88 37.98 22.82 22.18
CA ALA A 88 38.25 23.74 21.09
C ALA A 88 39.38 24.77 21.41
N GLY A 89 40.02 24.67 22.57
CA GLY A 89 41.19 25.48 22.94
C GLY A 89 40.87 26.92 23.36
N PHE A 90 39.65 27.21 23.81
CA PHE A 90 39.27 28.55 24.31
C PHE A 90 39.84 28.86 25.71
N PHE A 91 40.29 27.85 26.44
CA PHE A 91 40.91 27.98 27.76
C PHE A 91 42.33 27.47 27.77
N ASP A 92 43.19 28.08 28.59
CA ASP A 92 44.57 27.64 28.75
C ASP A 92 44.60 26.25 29.43
N SER A 93 45.41 25.35 28.89
CA SER A 93 45.39 23.90 29.16
C SER A 93 45.61 23.57 30.63
N GLY A 94 44.53 23.36 31.38
CA GLY A 94 44.60 23.00 32.80
C GLY A 94 43.44 22.16 33.36
N GLN A 95 42.42 21.82 32.57
CA GLN A 95 41.33 20.94 33.03
C GLN A 95 40.86 20.03 31.89
N ALA A 96 41.18 18.74 32.00
CA ALA A 96 40.59 17.70 31.19
C ALA A 96 39.11 17.55 31.59
N SER A 97 38.19 17.86 30.68
CA SER A 97 36.75 17.68 30.90
C SER A 97 36.27 16.41 30.20
N THR A 98 35.66 15.52 30.98
CA THR A 98 34.92 14.35 30.52
C THR A 98 33.59 14.82 29.92
N ALA A 99 33.41 14.66 28.61
CA ALA A 99 32.16 15.01 27.93
C ALA A 99 30.95 14.32 28.59
N PRO A 100 29.83 15.03 28.84
CA PRO A 100 28.64 14.43 29.40
C PRO A 100 28.07 13.39 28.43
N ALA A 101 27.75 12.20 28.94
CA ALA A 101 27.14 11.15 28.15
C ALA A 101 25.72 11.54 27.75
N VAL A 102 25.43 11.60 26.44
CA VAL A 102 24.07 11.80 25.93
C VAL A 102 23.54 10.43 25.54
N ASP A 103 22.69 9.83 26.38
CA ASP A 103 22.19 8.47 26.17
C ASP A 103 21.16 8.42 25.03
N LEU A 104 21.42 7.60 24.02
CA LEU A 104 20.55 7.48 22.84
C LEU A 104 19.21 6.81 23.18
N GLY A 105 19.16 5.91 24.16
CA GLY A 105 17.93 5.29 24.64
C GLY A 105 17.02 6.30 25.36
N GLU A 106 17.60 7.18 26.15
CA GLU A 106 16.90 8.30 26.80
C GLU A 106 16.39 9.32 25.78
N LEU A 107 17.20 9.69 24.79
CA LEU A 107 16.76 10.53 23.67
C LEU A 107 15.60 9.87 22.91
N ALA A 108 15.70 8.59 22.56
CA ALA A 108 14.65 7.87 21.86
C ALA A 108 13.33 7.87 22.64
N ARG A 109 13.38 7.72 23.97
CA ARG A 109 12.20 7.81 24.84
C ARG A 109 11.62 9.22 24.88
N THR A 110 12.47 10.21 25.07
CA THR A 110 12.08 11.63 25.21
C THR A 110 11.43 12.16 23.93
N TYR A 111 12.00 11.84 22.77
CA TYR A 111 11.55 12.34 21.48
C TYR A 111 10.55 11.45 20.76
N ARG A 112 10.12 10.33 21.37
CA ARG A 112 9.23 9.35 20.73
C ARG A 112 7.97 10.00 20.15
N ASP A 113 7.21 10.71 20.97
CA ASP A 113 5.92 11.24 20.56
C ASP A 113 6.07 12.38 19.55
N ALA A 114 7.12 13.19 19.69
CA ALA A 114 7.49 14.24 18.73
C ALA A 114 7.87 13.64 17.36
N PHE A 115 8.71 12.60 17.35
CA PHE A 115 9.11 11.87 16.15
C PHE A 115 7.90 11.27 15.41
N PHE A 116 6.96 10.66 16.13
CA PHE A 116 5.76 10.08 15.50
C PHE A 116 4.78 11.15 15.04
N ALA A 117 4.62 12.26 15.77
CA ALA A 117 3.80 13.39 15.33
C ALA A 117 4.38 14.05 14.06
N PHE A 118 5.70 14.27 14.03
CA PHE A 118 6.42 14.74 12.85
C PHE A 118 6.23 13.79 11.67
N SER A 119 6.37 12.48 11.88
CA SER A 119 6.21 11.48 10.83
C SER A 119 4.76 11.39 10.31
N GLN A 120 3.75 11.66 11.14
CA GLN A 120 2.37 11.80 10.67
C GLN A 120 2.21 13.02 9.77
N ARG A 121 2.77 14.17 10.17
CA ARG A 121 2.62 15.45 9.45
C ARG A 121 3.43 15.50 8.16
N GLU A 122 4.71 15.20 8.23
CA GLU A 122 5.64 15.36 7.10
C GLU A 122 5.71 14.11 6.21
N ARG A 123 5.56 12.91 6.80
CA ARG A 123 5.67 11.64 6.07
C ARG A 123 4.32 10.98 5.80
N ASN A 124 3.21 11.63 6.14
CA ASN A 124 1.83 11.17 5.93
C ASN A 124 1.59 9.74 6.47
N TRP A 125 2.21 9.41 7.61
CA TRP A 125 1.98 8.10 8.23
C TRP A 125 0.54 7.99 8.73
N THR A 126 -0.15 6.94 8.30
CA THR A 126 -1.50 6.67 8.77
C THR A 126 -1.49 6.24 10.25
N PRO A 127 -2.61 6.38 10.98
CA PRO A 127 -2.70 5.94 12.38
C PRO A 127 -2.29 4.47 12.60
N LEU A 128 -2.60 3.59 11.63
CA LEU A 128 -2.18 2.19 11.67
C LEU A 128 -0.65 2.03 11.55
N THR A 129 -0.02 2.84 10.70
CA THR A 129 1.44 2.84 10.53
C THR A 129 2.11 3.28 11.82
N VAL A 130 1.61 4.36 12.44
CA VAL A 130 2.11 4.84 13.73
C VAL A 130 1.94 3.81 14.83
N LYS A 131 0.81 3.08 14.85
CA LYS A 131 0.60 1.99 15.81
C LYS A 131 1.58 0.83 15.62
N ASP A 132 1.75 0.33 14.39
CA ASP A 132 2.70 -0.77 14.09
C ASP A 132 4.14 -0.33 14.36
N TYR A 133 4.51 0.85 13.89
CA TYR A 133 5.87 1.36 14.04
C TYR A 133 6.17 1.77 15.48
N GLY A 134 5.21 2.33 16.22
CA GLY A 134 5.33 2.58 17.65
C GLY A 134 5.63 1.30 18.42
N TYR A 135 4.90 0.21 18.14
CA TYR A 135 5.17 -1.09 18.75
C TYR A 135 6.58 -1.62 18.43
N GLN A 136 7.08 -1.44 17.21
CA GLN A 136 8.46 -1.82 16.87
C GLN A 136 9.49 -0.90 17.51
N PHE A 137 9.19 0.40 17.61
CA PHE A 137 10.04 1.42 18.22
C PHE A 137 10.23 1.16 19.72
N ASP A 138 9.16 0.80 20.43
CA ASP A 138 9.22 0.43 21.85
C ASP A 138 10.13 -0.80 22.07
N LYS A 139 10.23 -1.69 21.08
CA LYS A 139 11.15 -2.84 21.07
C LYS A 139 12.56 -2.51 20.59
N LEU A 140 12.77 -1.34 19.99
CA LEU A 140 14.09 -0.83 19.59
C LEU A 140 14.78 -0.17 20.78
N ILE A 141 14.07 0.63 21.58
CA ILE A 141 14.62 1.45 22.68
C ILE A 141 15.59 0.66 23.59
N PRO A 142 15.27 -0.55 24.09
CA PRO A 142 16.17 -1.28 24.99
C PRO A 142 17.52 -1.65 24.36
N HIS A 143 17.63 -1.64 23.02
CA HIS A 143 18.88 -1.87 22.31
C HIS A 143 19.74 -0.60 22.16
N LEU A 144 19.22 0.55 22.57
CA LEU A 144 19.89 1.86 22.50
C LEU A 144 20.37 2.36 23.87
N ASP A 145 19.89 1.76 24.96
CA ASP A 145 20.28 2.13 26.33
C ASP A 145 21.80 1.94 26.54
N GLY A 146 22.43 2.94 27.15
CA GLY A 146 23.87 2.98 27.42
C GLY A 146 24.72 3.42 26.23
N ILE A 147 24.13 3.69 25.07
CA ILE A 147 24.85 4.15 23.88
C ILE A 147 24.93 5.67 23.89
N ASN A 148 26.15 6.20 23.94
CA ASN A 148 26.36 7.63 23.84
C ASN A 148 26.18 8.10 22.38
N ALA A 149 25.17 8.94 22.16
CA ALA A 149 24.79 9.50 20.86
C ALA A 149 25.91 10.34 20.22
N LEU A 150 26.79 10.94 21.02
CA LEU A 150 27.89 11.77 20.54
C LEU A 150 29.11 10.96 20.06
N THR A 151 29.19 9.68 20.44
CA THR A 151 30.31 8.79 20.08
C THR A 151 29.87 7.63 19.19
N ILE A 152 28.63 7.66 18.70
CA ILE A 152 28.08 6.59 17.89
C ILE A 152 28.76 6.55 16.52
N ASN A 153 29.05 5.34 16.04
CA ASN A 153 29.75 5.09 14.78
C ASN A 153 29.21 3.81 14.11
N ASP A 154 29.73 3.47 12.94
CA ASP A 154 29.31 2.30 12.16
C ASP A 154 29.46 0.96 12.90
N GLU A 155 30.49 0.82 13.74
CA GLU A 155 30.71 -0.39 14.54
C GLU A 155 29.62 -0.57 15.59
N ILE A 156 29.26 0.52 16.28
CA ILE A 156 28.19 0.55 17.27
C ILE A 156 26.84 0.28 16.58
N TYR A 157 26.58 0.89 15.43
CA TYR A 157 25.36 0.60 14.65
C TYR A 157 25.28 -0.86 14.22
N THR A 158 26.41 -1.45 13.83
CA THR A 158 26.51 -2.87 13.47
C THR A 158 26.23 -3.77 14.68
N ALA A 159 26.74 -3.42 15.86
CA ALA A 159 26.49 -4.14 17.10
C ALA A 159 25.01 -4.07 17.52
N VAL A 160 24.41 -2.88 17.47
CA VAL A 160 22.97 -2.66 17.72
C VAL A 160 22.13 -3.50 16.77
N PHE A 161 22.47 -3.49 15.48
CA PHE A 161 21.75 -4.28 14.48
C PHE A 161 21.81 -5.78 14.77
N LYS A 162 22.99 -6.31 15.09
CA LYS A 162 23.16 -7.73 15.48
C LYS A 162 22.31 -8.06 16.71
N ALA A 163 22.32 -7.20 17.74
CA ALA A 163 21.51 -7.38 18.95
C ALA A 163 20.00 -7.40 18.64
N ILE A 164 19.52 -6.51 17.77
CA ILE A 164 18.13 -6.47 17.32
C ILE A 164 17.78 -7.76 16.56
N CYS A 165 18.65 -8.23 15.67
CA CYS A 165 18.46 -9.46 14.92
C CYS A 165 18.34 -10.68 15.84
N ASP A 166 19.25 -10.80 16.81
CA ASP A 166 19.26 -11.91 17.76
C ASP A 166 18.02 -11.90 18.65
N ALA A 167 17.58 -10.73 19.12
CA ALA A 167 16.34 -10.60 19.88
C ALA A 167 15.11 -10.96 19.04
N ALA A 168 15.05 -10.53 17.78
CA ALA A 168 13.96 -10.85 16.86
C ALA A 168 13.92 -12.37 16.54
N ARG A 169 15.07 -13.03 16.40
CA ARG A 169 15.19 -14.49 16.20
C ARG A 169 14.77 -15.27 17.46
N LYS A 170 15.19 -14.84 18.65
CA LYS A 170 14.76 -15.47 19.92
C LYS A 170 13.25 -15.40 20.11
N ALA A 171 12.62 -14.29 19.71
CA ALA A 171 11.17 -14.13 19.81
C ALA A 171 10.37 -15.06 18.87
N THR A 172 10.98 -15.61 17.82
CA THR A 172 10.27 -16.41 16.80
C THR A 172 10.23 -17.92 17.07
N LYS A 173 10.71 -18.42 18.22
CA LYS A 173 10.69 -19.85 18.62
C LYS A 173 11.08 -20.86 17.51
N GLY A 174 11.92 -20.46 16.56
CA GLY A 174 12.52 -21.31 15.52
C GLY A 174 14.00 -21.53 15.79
N LYS A 175 14.47 -22.78 15.65
CA LYS A 175 15.78 -23.28 16.10
C LYS A 175 17.01 -22.49 15.64
N LYS A 176 18.03 -22.55 16.50
CA LYS A 176 19.43 -22.10 16.39
C LYS A 176 20.16 -22.67 15.17
N ASP A 177 21.18 -21.93 14.75
CA ASP A 177 22.32 -22.31 13.89
C ASP A 177 22.01 -22.60 12.41
N ASP A 178 21.62 -21.55 11.67
CA ASP A 178 21.70 -21.54 10.20
C ASP A 178 22.64 -20.38 9.76
N PRO A 179 23.79 -20.67 9.13
CA PRO A 179 24.73 -19.65 8.62
C PRO A 179 24.15 -18.80 7.48
N TYR A 180 22.95 -19.10 6.98
CA TYR A 180 22.27 -18.38 5.90
C TYR A 180 20.97 -17.68 6.35
N GLN A 181 20.73 -17.53 7.65
CA GLN A 181 19.50 -16.94 8.18
C GLN A 181 19.33 -15.46 7.83
N GLU A 182 18.25 -15.16 7.10
CA GLU A 182 17.80 -13.81 6.77
C GLU A 182 17.69 -12.89 8.01
N VAL A 183 17.81 -11.59 7.77
CA VAL A 183 17.48 -10.58 8.77
C VAL A 183 15.97 -10.59 9.00
N PRO A 184 15.48 -10.78 10.23
CA PRO A 184 14.05 -10.78 10.50
C PRO A 184 13.39 -9.48 10.04
N SER A 185 12.20 -9.55 9.41
CA SER A 185 11.47 -8.36 8.97
C SER A 185 11.23 -7.35 10.10
N ALA A 186 11.01 -7.82 11.32
CA ALA A 186 10.91 -6.96 12.51
C ALA A 186 12.23 -6.22 12.81
N ALA A 187 13.39 -6.87 12.61
CA ALA A 187 14.69 -6.25 12.77
C ALA A 187 14.96 -5.19 11.68
N GLN A 188 14.58 -5.48 10.42
CA GLN A 188 14.65 -4.50 9.34
C GLN A 188 13.80 -3.25 9.64
N LYS A 189 12.55 -3.44 10.11
CA LYS A 189 11.68 -2.33 10.51
C LYS A 189 12.28 -1.51 11.65
N ARG A 190 12.82 -2.15 12.70
CA ARG A 190 13.46 -1.47 13.83
C ARG A 190 14.71 -0.69 13.40
N TYR A 191 15.53 -1.26 12.54
CA TYR A 191 16.72 -0.57 12.04
C TYR A 191 16.36 0.60 11.12
N GLY A 192 15.33 0.45 10.28
CA GLY A 192 14.77 1.56 9.50
C GLY A 192 14.22 2.69 10.38
N LEU A 193 13.56 2.35 11.50
CA LEU A 193 13.11 3.30 12.50
C LEU A 193 14.27 4.00 13.21
N LEU A 194 15.35 3.28 13.53
CA LEU A 194 16.58 3.87 14.08
C LEU A 194 17.16 4.91 13.11
N LYS A 195 17.29 4.58 11.82
CA LYS A 195 17.78 5.54 10.81
C LYS A 195 16.93 6.80 10.76
N GLN A 196 15.61 6.61 10.76
CA GLN A 196 14.67 7.71 10.75
C GLN A 196 14.68 8.55 12.03
N LEU A 197 14.91 7.93 13.19
CA LEU A 197 15.07 8.62 14.47
C LEU A 197 16.36 9.46 14.45
N ILE A 198 17.49 8.89 14.05
CA ILE A 198 18.78 9.61 14.00
C ILE A 198 18.68 10.81 13.04
N SER A 199 18.11 10.62 11.84
CA SER A 199 17.84 11.74 10.93
C SER A 199 16.97 12.82 11.59
N TYR A 200 15.90 12.43 12.28
CA TYR A 200 15.04 13.38 12.98
C TYR A 200 15.80 14.14 14.09
N LEU A 201 16.59 13.45 14.91
CA LEU A 201 17.37 14.06 15.99
C LEU A 201 18.43 15.04 15.46
N ILE A 202 19.03 14.76 14.30
CA ILE A 202 19.99 15.64 13.63
C ILE A 202 19.27 16.83 12.97
N GLU A 203 18.24 16.57 12.17
CA GLU A 203 17.63 17.56 11.27
C GLU A 203 16.67 18.50 12.00
N GLU A 204 15.85 17.98 12.92
CA GLU A 204 14.79 18.73 13.58
C GLU A 204 15.19 19.23 14.97
N ASP A 205 16.02 18.46 15.69
CA ASP A 205 16.40 18.73 17.08
C ASP A 205 17.89 19.13 17.28
N ASP A 206 18.67 19.26 16.19
CA ASP A 206 20.09 19.72 16.16
C ASP A 206 21.01 18.95 17.13
N ILE A 207 20.72 17.67 17.39
CA ILE A 207 21.56 16.79 18.20
C ILE A 207 22.79 16.40 17.39
N GLN A 208 23.97 16.60 17.98
CA GLN A 208 25.26 16.36 17.32
C GLN A 208 25.59 14.86 17.23
N ILE A 209 24.96 14.19 16.27
CA ILE A 209 25.25 12.80 15.93
C ILE A 209 26.04 12.81 14.60
N ASP A 210 27.33 12.49 14.67
CA ASP A 210 28.26 12.66 13.55
C ASP A 210 28.15 11.56 12.48
N CYS A 211 27.40 10.49 12.75
CA CYS A 211 27.28 9.32 11.90
C CYS A 211 25.82 8.95 11.69
N LEU A 212 25.37 8.88 10.44
CA LEU A 212 24.08 8.26 10.10
C LEU A 212 24.21 6.73 10.12
N PRO A 213 23.17 5.98 10.50
CA PRO A 213 23.18 4.54 10.35
C PRO A 213 23.41 4.16 8.88
N PRO A 214 24.39 3.29 8.59
CA PRO A 214 24.70 2.90 7.23
C PRO A 214 23.50 2.24 6.55
N ASP A 215 23.40 2.40 5.23
CA ASP A 215 22.40 1.68 4.46
C ASP A 215 22.66 0.19 4.55
N PHE A 216 21.67 -0.52 5.09
CA PHE A 216 21.75 -1.96 5.13
C PHE A 216 21.50 -2.49 3.72
N ASP A 217 22.58 -2.94 3.08
CA ASP A 217 22.56 -3.88 1.96
C ASP A 217 22.07 -5.23 2.49
N GLY A 218 20.79 -5.26 2.85
CA GLY A 218 20.06 -6.47 3.14
C GLY A 218 19.90 -7.24 1.86
N LYS A 219 21.01 -7.82 1.38
CA LYS A 219 20.99 -8.86 0.37
C LYS A 219 20.10 -9.93 0.98
N THR A 220 18.86 -9.94 0.50
CA THR A 220 17.94 -11.04 0.71
C THR A 220 18.75 -12.28 0.40
N SER A 221 18.78 -13.24 1.33
CA SER A 221 19.54 -14.47 1.07
C SER A 221 19.12 -14.99 -0.30
N HIS A 222 20.06 -15.54 -1.07
CA HIS A 222 19.73 -16.06 -2.40
C HIS A 222 18.53 -17.01 -2.33
N LEU A 223 18.45 -17.79 -1.25
CA LEU A 223 17.31 -18.63 -0.90
C LEU A 223 16.00 -17.84 -0.71
N SER A 224 16.00 -16.76 0.08
CA SER A 224 14.83 -15.86 0.24
C SER A 224 14.33 -15.32 -1.08
N SER A 225 15.27 -14.88 -1.93
CA SER A 225 14.97 -14.28 -3.22
C SER A 225 14.31 -15.32 -4.13
N ILE A 226 14.88 -16.53 -4.20
CA ILE A 226 14.27 -17.66 -4.93
C ILE A 226 12.90 -17.99 -4.35
N MET A 227 12.76 -18.12 -3.02
CA MET A 227 11.48 -18.44 -2.38
C MET A 227 10.42 -17.37 -2.68
N SER A 228 10.79 -16.08 -2.62
CA SER A 228 9.89 -14.97 -2.92
C SER A 228 9.54 -14.87 -4.40
N GLN A 229 10.46 -15.21 -5.31
CA GLN A 229 10.20 -15.27 -6.74
C GLN A 229 9.22 -16.40 -7.07
N VAL A 230 9.48 -17.61 -6.55
CA VAL A 230 8.59 -18.76 -6.71
C VAL A 230 7.20 -18.50 -6.10
N ASP A 231 7.12 -17.91 -4.90
CA ASP A 231 5.85 -17.55 -4.25
C ASP A 231 5.14 -16.37 -4.93
N GLY A 232 5.88 -15.49 -5.63
CA GLY A 232 5.35 -14.33 -6.34
C GLY A 232 4.57 -14.68 -7.60
N VAL A 233 4.90 -15.80 -8.26
CA VAL A 233 4.23 -16.28 -9.48
C VAL A 233 3.29 -17.47 -9.24
N ARG A 234 3.16 -17.90 -7.98
CA ARG A 234 2.43 -19.11 -7.61
C ARG A 234 0.91 -18.92 -7.71
N SER A 235 0.27 -19.72 -8.55
CA SER A 235 -1.18 -19.90 -8.58
C SER A 235 -1.65 -20.90 -7.52
N LEU A 236 -2.89 -20.74 -7.07
CA LEU A 236 -3.58 -21.73 -6.26
C LEU A 236 -4.03 -22.90 -7.16
N PRO A 237 -3.99 -24.16 -6.69
CA PRO A 237 -4.50 -25.31 -7.41
C PRO A 237 -5.97 -25.10 -7.80
N PRO A 238 -6.32 -25.15 -9.10
CA PRO A 238 -7.66 -24.83 -9.58
C PRO A 238 -8.76 -25.70 -8.95
N ASP A 239 -8.55 -27.01 -8.88
CA ASP A 239 -9.58 -27.94 -8.38
C ASP A 239 -9.89 -27.71 -6.89
N GLU A 240 -8.86 -27.50 -6.08
CA GLU A 240 -9.00 -27.21 -4.65
C GLU A 240 -9.68 -25.85 -4.41
N LEU A 241 -9.30 -24.83 -5.19
CA LEU A 241 -9.91 -23.51 -5.09
C LEU A 241 -11.37 -23.53 -5.55
N LEU A 242 -11.68 -24.25 -6.63
CA LEU A 242 -13.05 -24.41 -7.12
C LEU A 242 -13.92 -25.14 -6.10
N ALA A 243 -13.39 -26.16 -5.42
CA ALA A 243 -14.08 -26.85 -4.34
C ALA A 243 -14.41 -25.89 -3.19
N LEU A 244 -13.48 -25.00 -2.82
CA LEU A 244 -13.73 -23.97 -1.80
C LEU A 244 -14.80 -22.96 -2.27
N CYS A 245 -14.77 -22.52 -3.52
CA CYS A 245 -15.77 -21.61 -4.07
C CYS A 245 -17.19 -22.20 -4.11
N LYS A 246 -17.34 -23.53 -4.13
CA LYS A 246 -18.64 -24.21 -4.22
C LYS A 246 -19.16 -24.75 -2.88
N ASN A 247 -18.27 -25.28 -2.05
CA ASN A 247 -18.66 -26.13 -0.91
C ASN A 247 -18.30 -25.52 0.45
N SER A 248 -17.60 -24.39 0.49
CA SER A 248 -17.21 -23.74 1.75
C SER A 248 -18.39 -22.98 2.39
N PRO A 249 -18.43 -22.88 3.74
CA PRO A 249 -19.32 -21.92 4.43
C PRO A 249 -19.13 -20.46 3.97
N LEU A 250 -17.98 -20.14 3.39
CA LEU A 250 -17.63 -18.83 2.85
C LEU A 250 -17.56 -18.82 1.31
N ALA A 251 -18.26 -19.75 0.63
CA ALA A 251 -18.27 -19.92 -0.82
C ALA A 251 -18.47 -18.59 -1.58
N ASP A 252 -19.47 -17.80 -1.20
CA ASP A 252 -19.74 -16.48 -1.80
C ASP A 252 -18.53 -15.56 -1.71
N VAL A 253 -17.92 -15.46 -0.53
CA VAL A 253 -16.82 -14.54 -0.27
C VAL A 253 -15.57 -14.94 -1.03
N ILE A 254 -15.21 -16.23 -0.99
CA ILE A 254 -14.06 -16.80 -1.70
C ILE A 254 -14.24 -16.64 -3.21
N SER A 255 -15.46 -16.85 -3.71
CA SER A 255 -15.79 -16.64 -5.12
C SER A 255 -15.55 -15.19 -5.56
N ILE A 256 -16.02 -14.22 -4.76
CA ILE A 256 -15.81 -12.79 -5.04
C ILE A 256 -14.32 -12.45 -4.99
N LEU A 257 -13.59 -12.89 -3.97
CA LEU A 257 -12.16 -12.60 -3.83
C LEU A 257 -11.33 -13.24 -4.95
N THR A 258 -11.71 -14.44 -5.38
CA THR A 258 -11.10 -15.15 -6.52
C THR A 258 -11.39 -14.44 -7.84
N ASP A 259 -12.60 -13.91 -8.02
CA ASP A 259 -13.03 -13.21 -9.25
C ASP A 259 -12.47 -11.78 -9.36
N THR A 260 -12.09 -11.16 -8.25
CA THR A 260 -11.78 -9.71 -8.19
C THR A 260 -10.38 -9.37 -7.69
N GLY A 261 -9.73 -10.28 -6.96
CA GLY A 261 -8.47 -10.03 -6.27
C GLY A 261 -8.52 -8.85 -5.29
N LEU A 262 -9.68 -8.56 -4.71
CA LEU A 262 -9.82 -7.53 -3.68
C LEU A 262 -8.96 -7.87 -2.46
N ARG A 263 -8.40 -6.84 -1.81
CA ARG A 263 -7.86 -7.01 -0.46
C ARG A 263 -9.03 -7.24 0.50
N ILE A 264 -8.81 -7.98 1.59
CA ILE A 264 -9.87 -8.25 2.59
C ILE A 264 -10.53 -6.97 3.11
N GLY A 265 -9.75 -5.90 3.31
CA GLY A 265 -10.26 -4.59 3.69
C GLY A 265 -11.08 -3.91 2.59
N GLU A 266 -10.74 -4.10 1.32
CA GLU A 266 -11.52 -3.56 0.20
C GLU A 266 -12.85 -4.31 0.05
N PHE A 267 -12.82 -5.65 0.12
CA PHE A 267 -14.04 -6.47 0.12
C PHE A 267 -14.98 -6.09 1.26
N THR A 268 -14.47 -6.02 2.49
CA THR A 268 -15.29 -5.63 3.66
C THR A 268 -15.63 -4.14 3.67
N GLY A 269 -15.02 -3.34 2.81
CA GLY A 269 -15.32 -1.92 2.62
C GLY A 269 -16.26 -1.63 1.44
N LEU A 270 -16.72 -2.65 0.70
CA LEU A 270 -17.69 -2.46 -0.37
C LEU A 270 -19.03 -1.95 0.19
N LEU A 271 -19.63 -1.00 -0.50
CA LEU A 271 -21.00 -0.54 -0.25
C LEU A 271 -21.96 -1.25 -1.20
N PHE A 272 -23.27 -1.25 -0.90
CA PHE A 272 -24.26 -1.73 -1.86
C PHE A 272 -24.16 -0.98 -3.20
N CYS A 273 -23.99 0.34 -3.17
CA CYS A 273 -23.80 1.16 -4.38
C CYS A 273 -22.45 0.93 -5.09
N SER A 274 -21.55 0.12 -4.52
CA SER A 274 -20.31 -0.29 -5.18
C SER A 274 -20.58 -1.35 -6.24
N LEU A 275 -21.64 -2.14 -6.11
CA LEU A 275 -22.08 -3.08 -7.14
C LEU A 275 -22.86 -2.32 -8.21
N GLY A 276 -22.35 -2.35 -9.44
CA GLY A 276 -23.00 -1.78 -10.60
C GLY A 276 -23.31 -2.86 -11.63
N TYR A 277 -24.28 -2.55 -12.49
CA TYR A 277 -24.54 -3.32 -13.71
C TYR A 277 -24.71 -2.38 -14.89
N LEU A 278 -24.64 -2.97 -16.08
CA LEU A 278 -24.89 -2.34 -17.35
C LEU A 278 -25.56 -3.37 -18.26
N ASP A 279 -26.62 -2.97 -18.93
CA ASP A 279 -27.31 -3.82 -19.89
C ASP A 279 -26.68 -3.65 -21.28
N GLY A 280 -26.55 -4.77 -22.00
CA GLY A 280 -25.78 -4.85 -23.23
C GLY A 280 -26.33 -5.85 -24.22
N SER A 281 -25.72 -5.90 -25.41
CA SER A 281 -26.06 -6.90 -26.44
C SER A 281 -25.85 -8.35 -25.96
N GLN A 282 -24.99 -8.55 -24.96
CA GLN A 282 -24.70 -9.85 -24.36
C GLN A 282 -25.55 -10.12 -23.10
N GLY A 283 -26.56 -9.29 -22.83
CA GLY A 283 -27.32 -9.28 -21.59
C GLY A 283 -26.72 -8.36 -20.53
N ARG A 284 -27.13 -8.56 -19.29
CA ARG A 284 -26.66 -7.77 -18.15
C ARG A 284 -25.26 -8.17 -17.75
N MET A 285 -24.39 -7.18 -17.58
CA MET A 285 -23.02 -7.36 -17.14
C MET A 285 -22.78 -6.58 -15.84
N TYR A 286 -21.89 -7.10 -15.00
CA TYR A 286 -21.70 -6.64 -13.62
C TYR A 286 -20.29 -6.14 -13.36
N TYR A 287 -20.14 -5.20 -12.44
CA TYR A 287 -18.85 -4.66 -12.05
C TYR A 287 -18.87 -4.11 -10.61
N LEU A 288 -17.69 -3.99 -10.00
CA LEU A 288 -17.49 -3.37 -8.70
C LEU A 288 -16.73 -2.04 -8.82
N ARG A 289 -17.24 -1.01 -8.16
CA ARG A 289 -16.54 0.25 -7.92
C ARG A 289 -15.86 0.23 -6.57
N VAL A 290 -14.54 0.07 -6.56
CA VAL A 290 -13.74 0.09 -5.33
C VAL A 290 -13.43 1.53 -4.97
N SER A 291 -14.09 2.04 -3.94
CA SER A 291 -13.93 3.44 -3.50
C SER A 291 -13.36 3.59 -2.09
N GLY A 292 -13.24 2.49 -1.34
CA GLY A 292 -12.77 2.52 0.04
C GLY A 292 -12.43 1.14 0.56
N GLN A 293 -11.98 1.11 1.81
CA GLN A 293 -11.66 -0.10 2.55
C GLN A 293 -12.03 0.06 4.02
N LEU A 294 -12.34 -1.06 4.67
CA LEU A 294 -12.59 -1.16 6.09
C LEU A 294 -11.26 -1.26 6.86
N LEU A 295 -11.01 -0.30 7.74
CA LEU A 295 -9.81 -0.21 8.57
C LEU A 295 -9.92 -1.09 9.83
N PRO A 296 -8.80 -1.36 10.52
CA PRO A 296 -8.79 -2.23 11.72
C PRO A 296 -9.56 -1.70 12.93
N ASP A 297 -9.94 -0.44 12.93
CA ASP A 297 -10.86 0.14 13.91
C ASP A 297 -12.34 -0.07 13.55
N GLY A 298 -12.61 -0.75 12.42
CA GLY A 298 -13.96 -1.00 11.92
C GLY A 298 -14.55 0.17 11.12
N LYS A 299 -13.81 1.27 10.95
CA LYS A 299 -14.28 2.41 10.16
C LYS A 299 -13.92 2.23 8.70
N ARG A 300 -14.82 2.67 7.83
CA ARG A 300 -14.59 2.70 6.38
C ARG A 300 -13.83 3.97 6.00
N THR A 301 -12.88 3.87 5.09
CA THR A 301 -12.30 5.04 4.42
C THR A 301 -13.25 5.57 3.35
N GLU A 302 -13.53 6.88 3.38
CA GLU A 302 -14.38 7.53 2.36
C GLU A 302 -13.64 7.78 1.04
N MET A 303 -12.33 8.03 1.12
CA MET A 303 -11.44 8.15 -0.04
C MET A 303 -10.26 7.19 0.12
N PRO A 304 -9.82 6.57 -0.98
CA PRO A 304 -8.77 5.58 -0.88
C PRO A 304 -7.38 6.25 -0.80
N LYS A 305 -6.40 5.52 -0.24
CA LYS A 305 -5.06 6.06 0.12
C LYS A 305 -4.29 6.69 -1.04
N THR A 306 -4.56 6.28 -2.28
CA THR A 306 -3.93 6.81 -3.50
C THR A 306 -4.97 6.89 -4.62
N LEU A 307 -4.84 7.83 -5.55
CA LEU A 307 -5.73 7.97 -6.72
C LEU A 307 -6.00 6.63 -7.47
N PRO A 308 -4.98 5.78 -7.77
CA PRO A 308 -5.20 4.49 -8.45
C PRO A 308 -5.88 3.42 -7.60
N SER A 309 -6.13 3.68 -6.32
CA SER A 309 -6.93 2.78 -5.49
C SER A 309 -8.42 2.90 -5.77
N TYR A 310 -8.88 4.02 -6.35
CA TYR A 310 -10.21 4.10 -6.95
C TYR A 310 -10.19 3.37 -8.30
N ARG A 311 -10.97 2.30 -8.42
CA ARG A 311 -10.95 1.47 -9.62
C ARG A 311 -12.25 0.72 -9.85
N ILE A 312 -12.43 0.27 -11.08
CA ILE A 312 -13.53 -0.57 -11.50
C ILE A 312 -12.99 -1.96 -11.82
N ILE A 313 -13.66 -2.98 -11.31
CA ILE A 313 -13.34 -4.39 -11.54
C ILE A 313 -14.55 -5.04 -12.20
N PRO A 314 -14.44 -5.54 -13.44
CA PRO A 314 -15.52 -6.29 -14.07
C PRO A 314 -15.69 -7.64 -13.37
N LEU A 315 -16.93 -8.07 -13.16
CA LEU A 315 -17.25 -9.37 -12.57
C LEU A 315 -17.58 -10.38 -13.65
N CYS A 316 -17.32 -11.66 -13.39
CA CYS A 316 -17.93 -12.69 -14.23
C CYS A 316 -19.45 -12.73 -14.01
N PRO A 317 -20.24 -13.16 -15.01
CA PRO A 317 -21.71 -13.16 -14.92
C PRO A 317 -22.25 -13.91 -13.70
N GLU A 318 -21.68 -15.07 -13.37
CA GLU A 318 -22.14 -15.94 -12.29
C GLU A 318 -21.99 -15.26 -10.93
N VAL A 319 -20.81 -14.68 -10.66
CA VAL A 319 -20.53 -13.97 -9.40
C VAL A 319 -21.34 -12.67 -9.33
N GLY A 320 -21.40 -11.92 -10.43
CA GLY A 320 -22.14 -10.67 -10.53
C GLY A 320 -23.64 -10.84 -10.27
N GLU A 321 -24.27 -11.82 -10.92
CA GLU A 321 -25.69 -12.12 -10.73
C GLU A 321 -25.98 -12.56 -9.29
N ALA A 322 -25.16 -13.46 -8.72
CA ALA A 322 -25.33 -13.92 -7.34
C ALA A 322 -25.23 -12.76 -6.34
N MET A 323 -24.24 -11.88 -6.50
CA MET A 323 -24.10 -10.67 -5.69
C MET A 323 -25.30 -9.73 -5.85
N TYR A 324 -25.77 -9.53 -7.08
CA TYR A 324 -26.89 -8.65 -7.38
C TYR A 324 -28.20 -9.15 -6.79
N GLN A 325 -28.53 -10.42 -6.96
CA GLN A 325 -29.73 -11.03 -6.38
C GLN A 325 -29.74 -10.98 -4.86
N ARG A 326 -28.59 -11.24 -4.23
CA ARG A 326 -28.43 -11.09 -2.78
C ARG A 326 -28.63 -9.65 -2.33
N ALA A 327 -28.04 -8.69 -3.03
CA ALA A 327 -28.19 -7.27 -2.72
C ALA A 327 -29.67 -6.84 -2.84
N MET A 328 -30.36 -7.28 -3.89
CA MET A 328 -31.78 -6.98 -4.09
C MET A 328 -32.68 -7.59 -3.02
N THR A 329 -32.39 -8.82 -2.60
CA THR A 329 -33.14 -9.48 -1.53
C THR A 329 -32.98 -8.73 -0.21
N LEU A 330 -31.75 -8.32 0.14
CA LEU A 330 -31.49 -7.55 1.36
C LEU A 330 -32.13 -6.17 1.31
N SER A 331 -32.08 -5.47 0.17
CA SER A 331 -32.75 -4.18 0.01
C SER A 331 -34.28 -4.29 0.05
N ALA A 332 -34.84 -5.41 -0.40
CA ALA A 332 -36.29 -5.66 -0.30
C ALA A 332 -36.73 -5.86 1.17
N ILE A 333 -35.88 -6.44 2.01
CA ILE A 333 -36.18 -6.69 3.43
C ILE A 333 -35.93 -5.43 4.28
N HIS A 334 -34.80 -4.75 4.08
CA HIS A 334 -34.32 -3.69 4.98
C HIS A 334 -34.43 -2.27 4.39
N GLY A 335 -34.96 -2.11 3.18
CA GLY A 335 -35.09 -0.82 2.50
C GLY A 335 -33.80 -0.37 1.79
N ASP A 336 -33.58 0.95 1.72
CA ASP A 336 -32.42 1.51 1.03
C ASP A 336 -31.12 1.26 1.81
N LEU A 337 -30.29 0.36 1.26
CA LEU A 337 -28.98 -0.01 1.80
C LEU A 337 -27.82 0.62 1.03
N SER A 338 -28.06 1.55 0.09
CA SER A 338 -27.07 2.02 -0.89
C SER A 338 -25.74 2.45 -0.27
N LEU A 339 -25.77 3.14 0.86
CA LEU A 339 -24.58 3.64 1.58
C LEU A 339 -24.13 2.72 2.74
N GLN A 340 -24.79 1.58 2.93
CA GLN A 340 -24.42 0.58 3.91
C GLN A 340 -23.34 -0.35 3.35
N LEU A 341 -22.56 -0.97 4.24
CA LEU A 341 -21.56 -1.97 3.86
C LEU A 341 -22.25 -3.22 3.32
N LEU A 342 -21.82 -3.70 2.16
CA LEU A 342 -22.38 -4.90 1.51
C LEU A 342 -22.21 -6.16 2.37
N CYS A 343 -21.21 -6.19 3.22
CA CYS A 343 -20.94 -7.28 4.16
C CYS A 343 -21.59 -7.10 5.54
N GLY A 344 -22.54 -6.17 5.69
CA GLY A 344 -23.33 -6.02 6.90
C GLY A 344 -24.14 -7.26 7.25
N GLN A 345 -24.55 -7.36 8.52
CA GLN A 345 -25.28 -8.52 9.04
C GLN A 345 -26.77 -8.20 9.19
N SER A 346 -27.61 -9.11 8.71
CA SER A 346 -29.06 -9.04 8.91
C SER A 346 -29.41 -9.66 10.26
N GLU A 347 -30.02 -8.88 11.15
CA GLU A 347 -30.54 -9.34 12.44
C GLU A 347 -32.00 -8.91 12.60
N GLY A 348 -32.91 -9.82 12.25
CA GLY A 348 -34.35 -9.53 12.23
C GLY A 348 -34.66 -8.44 11.20
N ASP A 349 -35.24 -7.33 11.65
CA ASP A 349 -35.56 -6.18 10.79
C ASP A 349 -34.38 -5.22 10.59
N ALA A 350 -33.29 -5.37 11.38
CA ALA A 350 -32.15 -4.48 11.35
C ALA A 350 -31.03 -4.98 10.42
N PHE A 351 -30.31 -4.04 9.81
CA PHE A 351 -29.10 -4.31 9.05
C PHE A 351 -27.90 -3.62 9.72
N LEU A 352 -27.02 -4.42 10.32
CA LEU A 352 -25.93 -3.97 11.17
C LEU A 352 -24.64 -3.74 10.38
N THR A 353 -24.09 -2.54 10.53
CA THR A 353 -22.84 -2.09 9.91
C THR A 353 -21.97 -1.26 10.86
N ASP A 354 -22.25 -1.31 12.17
CA ASP A 354 -21.51 -0.52 13.14
C ASP A 354 -20.02 -0.94 13.20
N PRO A 355 -19.10 -0.01 13.51
CA PRO A 355 -17.67 -0.29 13.46
C PRO A 355 -17.22 -1.47 14.33
N ALA A 356 -17.84 -1.70 15.50
CA ALA A 356 -17.42 -2.76 16.40
C ALA A 356 -17.74 -4.14 15.79
N THR A 357 -18.96 -4.32 15.31
CA THR A 357 -19.42 -5.54 14.62
C THR A 357 -18.59 -5.80 13.37
N MET A 358 -18.39 -4.77 12.54
CA MET A 358 -17.66 -4.91 11.28
C MET A 358 -16.18 -5.21 11.47
N ARG A 359 -15.55 -4.68 12.52
CA ARG A 359 -14.18 -5.04 12.90
C ARG A 359 -14.08 -6.53 13.24
N ILE A 360 -14.97 -7.04 14.10
CA ILE A 360 -14.98 -8.45 14.49
C ILE A 360 -15.19 -9.34 13.27
N TYR A 361 -16.16 -8.99 12.42
CA TYR A 361 -16.47 -9.73 11.21
C TYR A 361 -15.27 -9.80 10.27
N ARG A 362 -14.59 -8.68 10.01
CA ARG A 362 -13.40 -8.65 9.13
C ARG A 362 -12.25 -9.49 9.67
N ASP A 363 -11.97 -9.38 10.98
CA ASP A 363 -10.89 -10.14 11.61
C ASP A 363 -11.20 -11.65 11.60
N HIS A 364 -12.47 -12.02 11.86
CA HIS A 364 -12.94 -13.39 11.73
C HIS A 364 -12.77 -13.90 10.28
N LEU A 365 -13.23 -13.14 9.30
CA LEU A 365 -13.15 -13.51 7.88
C LEU A 365 -11.71 -13.70 7.40
N SER A 366 -10.80 -12.81 7.80
CA SER A 366 -9.37 -12.91 7.46
C SER A 366 -8.75 -14.21 7.99
N ASN A 367 -9.13 -14.62 9.21
CA ASN A 367 -8.64 -15.87 9.81
C ASN A 367 -9.30 -17.09 9.17
N ALA A 368 -10.62 -17.08 9.00
CA ALA A 368 -11.38 -18.18 8.42
C ALA A 368 -10.93 -18.51 6.98
N ILE A 369 -10.72 -17.49 6.12
CA ILE A 369 -10.18 -17.71 4.77
C ILE A 369 -8.77 -18.28 4.83
N THR A 370 -7.94 -17.79 5.75
CA THR A 370 -6.57 -18.29 5.92
C THR A 370 -6.56 -19.77 6.31
N ASP A 371 -7.45 -20.17 7.22
CA ASP A 371 -7.57 -21.56 7.66
C ASP A 371 -8.12 -22.47 6.55
N LEU A 372 -9.11 -21.99 5.78
CA LEU A 372 -9.64 -22.71 4.61
C LEU A 372 -8.57 -22.93 3.53
N LEU A 373 -7.73 -21.93 3.26
CA LEU A 373 -6.61 -22.04 2.31
C LEU A 373 -5.48 -22.94 2.84
N ARG A 374 -5.45 -23.23 4.14
CA ARG A 374 -4.45 -24.12 4.77
C ARG A 374 -4.99 -25.53 5.01
N ASN A 375 -6.11 -25.88 4.39
CA ASN A 375 -6.60 -27.25 4.43
C ASN A 375 -5.57 -28.23 3.83
N GLU A 376 -5.68 -29.49 4.22
CA GLU A 376 -4.69 -30.52 3.86
C GLU A 376 -4.58 -30.73 2.34
N GLY A 377 -5.71 -30.80 1.62
CA GLY A 377 -5.73 -30.98 0.16
C GLY A 377 -5.02 -29.84 -0.58
N MET A 378 -5.34 -28.60 -0.23
CA MET A 378 -4.71 -27.39 -0.77
C MET A 378 -3.19 -27.40 -0.54
N LEU A 379 -2.75 -27.74 0.67
CA LEU A 379 -1.32 -27.82 1.00
C LEU A 379 -0.62 -28.94 0.21
N GLN A 380 -1.20 -30.14 0.17
CA GLN A 380 -0.63 -31.27 -0.56
C GLN A 380 -0.52 -30.97 -2.07
N SER A 381 -1.58 -30.43 -2.67
CA SER A 381 -1.61 -30.01 -4.07
C SER A 381 -0.56 -28.93 -4.37
N LEU A 382 -0.40 -27.93 -3.49
CA LEU A 382 0.65 -26.92 -3.61
C LEU A 382 2.06 -27.48 -3.42
N TYR A 383 2.23 -28.51 -2.60
CA TYR A 383 3.52 -29.16 -2.40
C TYR A 383 3.90 -30.02 -3.61
N ALA A 384 2.92 -30.69 -4.22
CA ALA A 384 3.09 -31.49 -5.42
C ALA A 384 3.35 -30.63 -6.67
N ALA A 385 2.71 -29.46 -6.79
CA ALA A 385 2.81 -28.58 -7.96
C ALA A 385 4.10 -27.74 -8.00
N ARG A 386 5.09 -27.99 -7.13
CA ARG A 386 6.32 -27.19 -7.08
C ARG A 386 7.20 -27.45 -8.30
N GLN A 387 7.60 -26.36 -8.97
CA GLN A 387 8.56 -26.42 -10.07
C GLN A 387 9.98 -26.75 -9.59
N TYR A 388 10.36 -26.34 -8.37
CA TYR A 388 11.70 -26.53 -7.82
C TYR A 388 11.65 -27.08 -6.39
N VAL A 389 12.46 -28.10 -6.12
CA VAL A 389 12.52 -28.77 -4.82
C VAL A 389 13.88 -28.56 -4.19
N PHE A 390 13.93 -27.81 -3.09
CA PHE A 390 15.12 -27.62 -2.27
C PHE A 390 14.68 -27.31 -0.84
N ASN A 391 15.43 -27.74 0.17
CA ASN A 391 15.11 -27.50 1.58
C ASN A 391 13.59 -27.65 1.88
N ILE A 392 13.05 -28.84 1.61
CA ILE A 392 11.60 -29.13 1.58
C ILE A 392 10.90 -28.62 2.83
N LYS A 393 11.52 -28.81 4.01
CA LYS A 393 10.96 -28.36 5.29
C LYS A 393 10.76 -26.85 5.31
N GLN A 394 11.76 -26.07 4.90
CA GLN A 394 11.70 -24.61 4.87
C GLN A 394 10.74 -24.13 3.79
N GLN A 395 10.69 -24.77 2.62
CA GLN A 395 9.70 -24.48 1.59
C GLN A 395 8.27 -24.74 2.08
N ASN A 396 7.99 -25.88 2.73
CA ASN A 396 6.67 -26.19 3.28
C ASN A 396 6.24 -25.13 4.29
N GLU A 397 7.14 -24.74 5.20
CA GLU A 397 6.87 -23.71 6.18
C GLU A 397 6.63 -22.34 5.54
N HIS A 398 7.38 -21.99 4.49
CA HIS A 398 7.17 -20.75 3.74
C HIS A 398 5.82 -20.74 3.04
N VAL A 399 5.47 -21.82 2.33
CA VAL A 399 4.17 -21.97 1.67
C VAL A 399 3.04 -21.80 2.68
N TYR A 400 3.09 -22.51 3.81
CA TYR A 400 2.10 -22.44 4.87
C TYR A 400 1.93 -21.02 5.41
N ARG A 401 3.04 -20.35 5.75
CA ARG A 401 3.02 -18.96 6.27
C ARG A 401 2.46 -17.95 5.27
N ARG A 402 2.69 -18.18 3.97
CA ARG A 402 2.26 -17.27 2.89
C ARG A 402 0.82 -17.48 2.45
N LEU A 403 0.23 -18.63 2.72
CA LEU A 403 -1.21 -18.86 2.52
C LEU A 403 -2.00 -18.06 3.54
N THR A 404 -2.59 -16.98 3.04
CA THR A 404 -3.42 -15.99 3.74
C THR A 404 -4.44 -15.45 2.75
N GLY A 405 -5.43 -14.65 3.17
CA GLY A 405 -6.37 -14.00 2.24
C GLY A 405 -5.70 -13.19 1.11
N HIS A 406 -4.44 -12.74 1.26
CA HIS A 406 -3.70 -12.10 0.16
C HIS A 406 -3.28 -13.07 -0.95
N SER A 407 -3.36 -14.39 -0.72
CA SER A 407 -3.02 -15.40 -1.73
C SER A 407 -4.05 -15.46 -2.85
N GLU A 408 -5.34 -15.25 -2.58
CA GLU A 408 -6.35 -15.15 -3.63
C GLU A 408 -6.10 -13.96 -4.54
N ARG A 409 -5.73 -12.81 -3.94
CA ARG A 409 -5.33 -11.64 -4.71
C ARG A 409 -4.11 -11.87 -5.60
N ARG A 410 -3.12 -12.65 -5.14
CA ARG A 410 -1.98 -13.03 -5.98
C ARG A 410 -2.40 -13.97 -7.09
N ASN A 411 -3.23 -14.97 -6.77
CA ASN A 411 -3.80 -15.88 -7.75
C ASN A 411 -4.55 -15.13 -8.86
N PHE A 412 -5.38 -14.16 -8.49
CA PHE A 412 -6.06 -13.28 -9.44
C PHE A 412 -5.07 -12.44 -10.27
N CYS A 413 -4.00 -11.90 -9.65
CA CYS A 413 -2.97 -11.17 -10.38
C CYS A 413 -2.27 -12.05 -11.42
N THR A 414 -1.91 -13.28 -11.07
CA THR A 414 -1.33 -14.25 -12.00
C THR A 414 -2.31 -14.60 -13.12
N PHE A 415 -3.59 -14.79 -12.78
CA PHE A 415 -4.66 -14.97 -13.77
C PHE A 415 -4.72 -13.80 -14.76
N LEU A 416 -4.63 -12.55 -14.28
CA LEU A 416 -4.64 -11.38 -15.15
C LEU A 416 -3.50 -11.42 -16.17
N TYR A 417 -2.26 -11.68 -15.73
CA TYR A 417 -1.12 -11.71 -16.65
C TYR A 417 -1.13 -12.90 -17.61
N CYS A 418 -1.66 -14.05 -17.20
CA CYS A 418 -1.50 -15.28 -17.96
C CYS A 418 -2.72 -15.66 -18.81
N HIS A 419 -3.94 -15.24 -18.43
CA HIS A 419 -5.17 -15.81 -19.02
C HIS A 419 -6.26 -14.78 -19.32
N SER A 420 -6.17 -13.56 -18.78
CA SER A 420 -7.31 -12.64 -18.85
C SER A 420 -7.48 -11.89 -20.17
N GLY A 421 -6.42 -11.83 -20.99
CA GLY A 421 -6.38 -11.00 -22.20
C GLY A 421 -6.27 -9.50 -21.94
N PHE A 422 -6.01 -9.05 -20.70
CA PHE A 422 -5.69 -7.66 -20.41
C PHE A 422 -4.23 -7.34 -20.71
N ASP A 423 -3.99 -6.15 -21.28
CA ASP A 423 -2.63 -5.68 -21.53
C ASP A 423 -1.88 -5.47 -20.21
N ALA A 424 -0.60 -5.85 -20.18
CA ALA A 424 0.26 -5.70 -19.00
C ALA A 424 0.21 -4.28 -18.37
N PRO A 425 0.13 -3.17 -19.12
CA PRO A 425 -0.01 -1.84 -18.54
C PRO A 425 -1.39 -1.56 -17.91
N GLU A 426 -2.44 -2.30 -18.23
CA GLU A 426 -3.78 -2.13 -17.64
C GLU A 426 -3.94 -2.87 -16.31
N ILE A 427 -3.23 -3.99 -16.15
CA ILE A 427 -3.30 -4.85 -14.96
C ILE A 427 -3.00 -4.09 -13.65
N PRO A 428 -1.98 -3.20 -13.56
CA PRO A 428 -1.78 -2.39 -12.36
C PRO A 428 -2.98 -1.54 -11.96
N LYS A 429 -3.78 -1.06 -12.92
CA LYS A 429 -5.00 -0.28 -12.63
C LYS A 429 -6.09 -1.16 -12.04
N LEU A 430 -6.32 -2.35 -12.62
CA LEU A 430 -7.28 -3.35 -12.10
C LEU A 430 -6.90 -3.84 -10.70
N MET A 431 -5.60 -3.98 -10.45
CA MET A 431 -5.10 -4.36 -9.14
C MET A 431 -5.10 -3.17 -8.17
N GLY A 432 -5.09 -1.92 -8.62
CA GLY A 432 -4.89 -0.76 -7.75
C GLY A 432 -3.46 -0.72 -7.18
N HIS A 433 -2.48 -1.00 -8.03
CA HIS A 433 -1.06 -0.82 -7.76
C HIS A 433 -0.62 0.59 -8.17
N ALA A 434 0.14 1.26 -7.32
CA ALA A 434 0.74 2.54 -7.68
C ALA A 434 1.89 2.29 -8.66
N ASP A 435 1.67 2.61 -9.93
CA ASP A 435 2.74 2.60 -10.92
C ASP A 435 3.53 3.91 -10.82
N LYS A 436 4.75 3.83 -10.27
CA LYS A 436 5.65 4.99 -10.14
C LYS A 436 6.25 5.45 -11.47
N THR A 437 6.15 4.64 -12.53
CA THR A 437 6.77 4.90 -13.83
C THR A 437 5.82 5.59 -14.82
N ARG A 438 4.50 5.47 -14.62
CA ARG A 438 3.50 6.19 -15.43
C ARG A 438 3.17 7.55 -14.84
N LYS A 439 3.35 8.61 -15.65
CA LYS A 439 2.68 9.90 -15.42
C LYS A 439 1.18 9.66 -15.49
N GLN A 440 0.50 9.76 -14.35
CA GLN A 440 -0.94 9.59 -14.30
C GLN A 440 -1.62 10.69 -15.13
N PRO A 441 -2.65 10.38 -15.93
CA PRO A 441 -3.53 11.39 -16.48
C PRO A 441 -4.07 12.24 -15.32
N SER A 442 -4.04 13.57 -15.48
CA SER A 442 -4.37 14.55 -14.44
C SER A 442 -5.87 14.66 -14.12
N THR A 443 -6.68 13.71 -14.56
CA THR A 443 -8.14 13.80 -14.49
C THR A 443 -8.72 12.68 -13.63
N SER A 444 -9.39 13.09 -12.56
CA SER A 444 -10.13 12.29 -11.58
C SER A 444 -11.42 11.65 -12.13
N TYR A 445 -11.58 11.58 -13.46
CA TYR A 445 -12.77 10.99 -14.06
C TYR A 445 -12.60 9.47 -14.07
N GLY A 446 -13.43 8.79 -13.29
CA GLY A 446 -13.55 7.33 -13.35
C GLY A 446 -13.92 6.85 -14.77
N ALA A 447 -13.81 5.54 -15.01
CA ALA A 447 -14.09 5.00 -16.33
C ALA A 447 -15.52 5.33 -16.79
N THR A 448 -15.65 5.75 -18.04
CA THR A 448 -16.92 6.03 -18.72
C THR A 448 -17.76 4.75 -18.83
N PRO A 449 -19.10 4.85 -18.97
CA PRO A 449 -19.95 3.66 -19.18
C PRO A 449 -19.46 2.77 -20.33
N SER A 450 -18.97 3.39 -21.40
CA SER A 450 -18.35 2.75 -22.56
C SER A 450 -17.08 1.96 -22.23
N GLU A 451 -16.18 2.52 -21.43
CA GLU A 451 -14.98 1.82 -20.97
C GLU A 451 -15.35 0.66 -20.04
N ILE A 452 -16.29 0.86 -19.12
CA ILE A 452 -16.77 -0.21 -18.23
C ILE A 452 -17.39 -1.35 -19.05
N TYR A 453 -18.23 -1.04 -20.04
CA TYR A 453 -18.81 -2.02 -20.95
C TYR A 453 -17.73 -2.85 -21.65
N ARG A 454 -16.68 -2.21 -22.17
CA ARG A 454 -15.53 -2.92 -22.79
C ARG A 454 -14.79 -3.82 -21.80
N MET A 455 -14.56 -3.34 -20.57
CA MET A 455 -13.93 -4.14 -19.52
C MET A 455 -14.79 -5.37 -19.16
N CYS A 456 -16.10 -5.20 -19.07
CA CYS A 456 -17.04 -6.30 -18.83
C CYS A 456 -17.10 -7.28 -19.99
N LEU A 457 -17.09 -6.82 -21.25
CA LEU A 457 -17.04 -7.69 -22.42
C LEU A 457 -15.76 -8.54 -22.43
N ARG A 458 -14.60 -7.92 -22.16
CA ARG A 458 -13.33 -8.67 -22.01
C ARG A 458 -13.47 -9.74 -20.92
N ARG A 459 -14.06 -9.40 -19.77
CA ARG A 459 -14.28 -10.37 -18.69
C ARG A 459 -15.23 -11.50 -19.09
N TYR A 460 -16.28 -11.20 -19.84
CA TYR A 460 -17.30 -12.14 -20.33
C TYR A 460 -16.73 -13.17 -21.31
N VAL A 461 -15.78 -12.78 -22.16
CA VAL A 461 -15.18 -13.71 -23.14
C VAL A 461 -13.96 -14.44 -22.59
N SER A 462 -13.37 -13.96 -21.49
CA SER A 462 -12.19 -14.57 -20.90
C SER A 462 -12.54 -15.70 -19.94
N GLN A 463 -11.96 -16.88 -20.19
CA GLN A 463 -12.07 -18.01 -19.27
C GLN A 463 -11.48 -17.65 -17.90
N SER A 464 -12.08 -18.15 -16.83
CA SER A 464 -11.50 -18.11 -15.48
C SER A 464 -11.95 -19.30 -14.65
N LEU A 465 -11.55 -19.36 -13.39
CA LEU A 465 -11.93 -20.46 -12.51
C LEU A 465 -13.45 -20.64 -12.36
N LEU A 466 -14.17 -19.52 -12.31
CA LEU A 466 -15.63 -19.50 -12.04
C LEU A 466 -16.47 -19.31 -13.30
N HIS A 467 -15.83 -19.07 -14.45
CA HIS A 467 -16.51 -18.69 -15.68
C HIS A 467 -15.88 -19.35 -16.90
N SER A 468 -16.71 -19.97 -17.72
CA SER A 468 -16.27 -20.50 -19.02
C SER A 468 -16.40 -19.41 -20.07
N ALA A 469 -15.36 -19.23 -20.89
CA ALA A 469 -15.35 -18.27 -21.99
C ALA A 469 -16.62 -18.40 -22.84
N GLN A 470 -17.39 -17.32 -22.97
CA GLN A 470 -18.59 -17.27 -23.79
C GLN A 470 -18.30 -16.62 -25.14
N PRO A 471 -18.89 -17.11 -26.24
CA PRO A 471 -18.86 -16.40 -27.51
C PRO A 471 -19.71 -15.13 -27.43
N LEU A 472 -19.30 -14.07 -28.13
CA LEU A 472 -20.15 -12.90 -28.30
C LEU A 472 -21.18 -13.19 -29.39
N ARG A 473 -22.45 -12.98 -29.07
CA ARG A 473 -23.58 -13.25 -29.96
C ARG A 473 -24.10 -11.97 -30.56
N TYR A 474 -24.25 -11.93 -31.88
CA TYR A 474 -24.83 -10.79 -32.59
C TYR A 474 -25.80 -11.26 -33.68
N GLN A 475 -26.84 -10.45 -33.91
CA GLN A 475 -27.73 -10.58 -35.06
C GLN A 475 -27.29 -9.57 -36.12
N ALA A 476 -27.03 -10.04 -37.34
CA ALA A 476 -26.44 -9.22 -38.41
C ALA A 476 -27.31 -8.02 -38.81
N ASP A 477 -28.64 -8.10 -38.66
CA ASP A 477 -29.57 -7.01 -39.01
C ASP A 477 -29.42 -5.75 -38.13
N ASN A 478 -28.91 -5.92 -36.92
CA ASN A 478 -28.86 -4.86 -35.92
C ASN A 478 -27.51 -4.12 -35.90
N PHE A 479 -26.59 -4.45 -36.80
CA PHE A 479 -25.20 -4.09 -36.60
C PHE A 479 -24.38 -3.86 -37.87
N LYS A 480 -23.57 -2.78 -37.87
CA LYS A 480 -22.73 -2.40 -39.02
C LYS A 480 -21.22 -2.49 -38.77
N ARG A 481 -20.71 -2.28 -37.55
CA ARG A 481 -19.27 -2.35 -37.20
C ARG A 481 -19.02 -2.33 -35.68
N SER A 482 -18.21 -3.28 -35.16
CA SER A 482 -17.87 -3.41 -33.73
C SER A 482 -16.39 -3.53 -33.54
N GLU A 483 -15.92 -2.99 -32.43
CA GLU A 483 -14.66 -3.38 -31.81
C GLU A 483 -14.98 -4.44 -30.76
N VAL A 484 -14.37 -5.62 -30.86
CA VAL A 484 -14.56 -6.75 -29.93
C VAL A 484 -13.21 -7.28 -29.48
N PRO A 485 -13.10 -7.83 -28.26
CA PRO A 485 -11.90 -8.56 -27.86
C PRO A 485 -11.66 -9.79 -28.74
N SER A 486 -10.42 -10.31 -28.76
CA SER A 486 -10.10 -11.59 -29.39
C SER A 486 -10.90 -12.71 -28.71
N CYS A 487 -11.94 -13.22 -29.38
CA CYS A 487 -12.86 -14.21 -28.84
C CYS A 487 -13.64 -14.92 -29.96
N ALA A 488 -14.40 -15.95 -29.58
CA ALA A 488 -15.37 -16.56 -30.48
C ALA A 488 -16.56 -15.61 -30.71
N LEU A 489 -16.96 -15.47 -31.98
CA LEU A 489 -18.11 -14.67 -32.39
C LEU A 489 -19.17 -15.57 -33.03
N GLU A 490 -20.39 -15.51 -32.54
CA GLU A 490 -21.55 -16.17 -33.13
C GLU A 490 -22.43 -15.12 -33.81
N LEU A 491 -22.46 -15.16 -35.14
CA LEU A 491 -23.28 -14.26 -35.96
C LEU A 491 -24.50 -15.01 -36.48
N THR A 492 -25.68 -14.58 -36.08
CA THR A 492 -26.94 -15.06 -36.66
C THR A 492 -27.29 -14.21 -37.87
N LEU A 493 -27.28 -14.84 -39.03
CA LEU A 493 -27.70 -14.23 -40.30
C LEU A 493 -29.18 -14.50 -40.54
N PRO A 494 -29.94 -13.52 -41.07
CA PRO A 494 -31.28 -13.77 -41.56
C PRO A 494 -31.31 -14.82 -42.67
N PRO A 495 -32.45 -15.50 -42.86
CA PRO A 495 -32.60 -16.42 -43.97
C PRO A 495 -32.54 -15.69 -45.31
N HIS A 496 -31.89 -16.30 -46.30
CA HIS A 496 -31.80 -15.83 -47.69
C HIS A 496 -31.05 -14.51 -47.92
N SER A 497 -30.16 -14.11 -47.01
CA SER A 497 -29.29 -12.94 -47.18
C SER A 497 -27.82 -13.33 -47.33
N SER A 498 -27.05 -12.46 -47.98
CA SER A 498 -25.60 -12.57 -48.15
C SER A 498 -24.95 -11.39 -47.44
N TYR A 499 -23.89 -11.66 -46.67
CA TYR A 499 -23.12 -10.64 -45.96
C TYR A 499 -21.64 -10.77 -46.29
N ASP A 500 -21.00 -9.64 -46.51
CA ASP A 500 -19.55 -9.54 -46.54
C ASP A 500 -19.07 -9.19 -45.13
N LEU A 501 -18.33 -10.12 -44.51
CA LEU A 501 -17.69 -9.88 -43.23
C LEU A 501 -16.26 -9.36 -43.45
N ILE A 502 -16.01 -8.13 -43.00
CA ILE A 502 -14.68 -7.53 -42.96
C ILE A 502 -14.17 -7.61 -41.53
N VAL A 503 -13.05 -8.30 -41.34
CA VAL A 503 -12.36 -8.39 -40.04
C VAL A 503 -11.08 -7.57 -40.10
N ASP A 504 -11.09 -6.44 -39.40
CA ASP A 504 -9.93 -5.61 -39.14
C ASP A 504 -9.18 -6.19 -37.93
N ASP A 505 -8.06 -6.87 -38.19
CA ASP A 505 -7.25 -7.50 -37.14
C ASP A 505 -6.22 -6.52 -36.59
N MET A 506 -6.32 -6.21 -35.30
CA MET A 506 -5.45 -5.25 -34.62
C MET A 506 -4.20 -5.91 -34.01
N ASP A 507 -4.13 -7.25 -33.98
CA ASP A 507 -2.97 -7.99 -33.44
C ASP A 507 -2.44 -8.97 -34.50
N PRO A 508 -1.16 -8.87 -34.91
CA PRO A 508 -0.59 -9.73 -35.94
C PRO A 508 -0.57 -11.22 -35.57
N GLU A 509 -0.68 -11.57 -34.28
CA GLU A 509 -0.64 -12.96 -33.80
C GLU A 509 -2.02 -13.65 -33.75
N ASN A 510 -3.12 -12.93 -34.04
CA ASN A 510 -4.45 -13.52 -34.03
C ASN A 510 -4.64 -14.53 -35.19
N GLU A 511 -5.04 -15.75 -34.84
CA GLU A 511 -5.54 -16.75 -35.79
C GLU A 511 -7.06 -16.61 -35.93
N LEU A 512 -7.53 -16.38 -37.17
CA LEU A 512 -8.95 -16.26 -37.47
C LEU A 512 -9.47 -17.56 -38.07
N HIS A 513 -10.44 -18.16 -37.40
CA HIS A 513 -11.14 -19.35 -37.87
C HIS A 513 -12.59 -19.00 -38.21
N PHE A 514 -13.03 -19.41 -39.40
CA PHE A 514 -14.40 -19.20 -39.87
C PHE A 514 -15.07 -20.54 -40.11
N SER A 515 -16.32 -20.66 -39.68
CA SER A 515 -17.17 -21.81 -40.00
C SER A 515 -18.57 -21.32 -40.38
N GLY A 516 -19.16 -21.90 -41.43
CA GLY A 516 -20.49 -21.53 -41.94
C GLY A 516 -20.50 -21.12 -43.42
N THR A 517 -21.66 -20.61 -43.86
CA THR A 517 -21.93 -20.21 -45.25
C THR A 517 -21.65 -18.72 -45.48
N LEU A 518 -20.45 -18.27 -45.14
CA LEU A 518 -20.03 -16.86 -45.25
C LEU A 518 -18.82 -16.73 -46.17
N THR A 519 -18.84 -15.71 -47.04
CA THR A 519 -17.63 -15.24 -47.73
C THR A 519 -16.96 -14.22 -46.81
N VAL A 520 -15.71 -14.47 -46.43
CA VAL A 520 -14.99 -13.62 -45.48
C VAL A 520 -13.76 -13.01 -46.14
N GLN A 521 -13.58 -11.71 -45.97
CA GLN A 521 -12.40 -11.00 -46.43
C GLN A 521 -11.61 -10.48 -45.22
N LYS A 522 -10.39 -11.00 -45.04
CA LYS A 522 -9.43 -10.47 -44.05
C LYS A 522 -8.79 -9.21 -44.63
N VAL A 523 -8.80 -8.12 -43.87
CA VAL A 523 -8.09 -6.89 -44.21
C VAL A 523 -7.09 -6.63 -43.08
N ARG A 524 -5.78 -6.63 -43.41
CA ARG A 524 -4.73 -6.28 -42.44
C ARG A 524 -4.49 -4.77 -42.48
N GLN A 525 -4.30 -4.16 -41.32
CA GLN A 525 -4.20 -2.71 -41.19
C GLN A 525 -3.01 -2.09 -41.94
N ASP A 526 -1.98 -2.88 -42.25
CA ASP A 526 -0.83 -2.43 -43.08
C ASP A 526 -1.24 -2.01 -44.50
N ASP A 527 -2.41 -2.45 -44.98
CA ASP A 527 -2.94 -2.12 -46.32
C ASP A 527 -3.93 -0.94 -46.32
N PHE A 528 -4.17 -0.28 -45.18
CA PHE A 528 -5.18 0.78 -45.05
C PHE A 528 -4.61 2.09 -44.49
N THR A 529 -4.34 3.07 -45.36
CA THR A 529 -4.23 4.48 -44.94
C THR A 529 -5.58 4.95 -44.42
N PRO A 530 -5.69 5.44 -43.17
CA PRO A 530 -6.98 5.89 -42.64
C PRO A 530 -7.45 7.12 -43.42
N GLY A 531 -8.46 6.95 -44.27
CA GLY A 531 -9.24 8.07 -44.78
C GLY A 531 -9.90 8.84 -43.62
N PRO A 532 -10.34 10.09 -43.84
CA PRO A 532 -10.93 10.94 -42.81
C PRO A 532 -12.36 10.50 -42.52
N TYR A 533 -12.52 9.35 -41.90
CA TYR A 533 -13.82 8.86 -41.44
C TYR A 533 -13.86 8.97 -39.91
N PRO A 534 -14.83 9.71 -39.36
CA PRO A 534 -14.95 9.85 -37.91
C PRO A 534 -15.26 8.47 -37.34
N TYR A 535 -14.35 7.95 -36.53
CA TYR A 535 -14.58 6.78 -35.68
C TYR A 535 -15.85 7.06 -34.85
N ALA A 536 -16.93 6.34 -35.14
CA ALA A 536 -18.10 6.35 -34.27
C ALA A 536 -17.74 5.58 -33.00
N LEU A 537 -17.27 6.30 -31.98
CA LEU A 537 -17.27 5.83 -30.60
C LEU A 537 -18.71 5.41 -30.25
N LEU A 538 -18.90 4.10 -30.06
CA LEU A 538 -19.92 3.47 -29.21
C LEU A 538 -21.24 4.25 -29.09
N ALA A 539 -22.16 4.03 -30.02
CA ALA A 539 -23.53 4.53 -29.87
C ALA A 539 -24.35 3.57 -29.01
N ASP A 540 -24.92 4.14 -27.94
CA ASP A 540 -26.02 3.63 -27.13
C ASP A 540 -27.13 3.00 -28.01
N PRO A 541 -27.71 1.83 -27.65
CA PRO A 541 -28.87 1.27 -28.33
C PRO A 541 -30.03 2.27 -28.54
N ASP A 542 -30.18 3.26 -27.65
CA ASP A 542 -31.21 4.31 -27.77
C ASP A 542 -30.98 5.28 -28.95
N MET A 543 -29.80 5.27 -29.59
CA MET A 543 -29.56 6.03 -30.83
C MET A 543 -30.14 5.36 -32.09
N TYR A 544 -30.63 4.12 -32.02
CA TYR A 544 -31.32 3.45 -33.13
C TYR A 544 -32.85 3.63 -33.10
N MET A 545 -33.33 4.81 -32.71
CA MET A 545 -34.62 5.28 -33.20
C MET A 545 -34.50 5.52 -34.71
N VAL A 546 -34.91 4.54 -35.51
CA VAL A 546 -35.18 4.71 -36.94
C VAL A 546 -36.19 5.84 -37.08
N ARG A 547 -35.72 7.08 -37.29
CA ARG A 547 -36.55 8.13 -37.86
C ARG A 547 -36.89 7.65 -39.27
N ARG A 548 -38.05 7.00 -39.41
CA ARG A 548 -38.72 6.87 -40.70
C ARG A 548 -38.78 8.27 -41.28
N LYS A 549 -37.93 8.54 -42.27
CA LYS A 549 -38.13 9.66 -43.18
C LYS A 549 -39.40 9.33 -43.96
N SER A 550 -40.55 9.75 -43.45
CA SER A 550 -41.70 10.00 -44.29
C SER A 550 -41.26 11.07 -45.31
N LYS A 551 -41.35 10.74 -46.60
CA LYS A 551 -41.31 11.75 -47.65
C LYS A 551 -42.48 12.70 -47.36
N LEU A 552 -42.17 13.94 -46.99
CA LEU A 552 -43.07 15.04 -47.29
C LEU A 552 -43.04 15.21 -48.81
N PHE A 553 -44.22 15.39 -49.40
CA PHE A 553 -44.58 15.44 -50.83
C PHE A 553 -44.95 14.10 -51.47
N SER A 554 -46.24 13.76 -51.35
CA SER A 554 -47.22 13.99 -52.43
C SER A 554 -48.50 14.53 -51.82
#